data_AF-A0A1A9C779-F1
#
_entry.id   AF-A0A1A9C779-F1
#
_cell.length_a   1.000
_cell.length_b   1.000
_cell.length_c   1.000
_cell.angle_alpha   90.00
_cell.angle_beta   90.00
_cell.angle_gamma   90.00
#
_symmetry.space_group_name_H-M   'P 1'
#
loop_
_entity.id
_entity.type
_entity.pdbx_description
1 polymer ?
#
loop_
_entity_poly.entity_id
_entity_poly.type
_entity_poly.pdbx_seq_one_letter_code
_entity_poly.pdbx_strand_id
1 'polypeptide(L)' 'MFISSPDNITFNRFGGGGIMDLLAVLPRRLDAVLVVPGGPTMIQREEDRDLLPAALRDEWPVIVARTGAEIDRAIRAS' A
#
# COMPACT_ATOMS: atom_id res chain seq x y z
N MET A 1 -10.27 11.81 1.84
CA MET A 1 -9.28 12.09 2.90
C MET A 1 -7.90 12.13 2.26
N PHE A 2 -7.08 13.13 2.57
CA PHE A 2 -5.71 13.23 2.06
C PHE A 2 -4.76 13.04 3.23
N ILE A 3 -4.01 11.94 3.26
CA ILE A 3 -3.00 11.71 4.29
C ILE A 3 -1.71 12.31 3.76
N SER A 4 -1.43 13.56 4.12
CA SER A 4 -0.17 14.21 3.78
C SER A 4 0.72 14.31 5.02
N SER A 5 1.86 13.64 4.97
CA SER A 5 3.00 13.79 5.87
C SER A 5 4.19 14.29 5.04
N PRO A 6 5.17 15.01 5.61
CA PRO A 6 6.42 15.34 4.93
C PRO A 6 7.14 14.11 4.33
N ASP A 7 6.89 12.92 4.89
CA ASP A 7 7.54 11.66 4.50
C ASP A 7 6.69 10.82 3.52
N ASN A 8 5.78 11.45 2.76
CA ASN A 8 4.96 10.74 1.78
C ASN A 8 5.64 10.62 0.40
N ILE A 9 5.33 9.54 -0.32
CA ILE A 9 5.73 9.35 -1.72
C ILE A 9 4.47 9.16 -2.55
N THR A 10 4.23 10.06 -3.50
CA THR A 10 3.07 10.00 -4.40
C THR A 10 3.47 9.49 -5.78
N PHE A 11 2.78 8.46 -6.25
CA PHE A 11 2.93 7.93 -7.61
C PHE A 11 1.72 8.34 -8.46
N ASN A 12 1.94 9.16 -9.48
CA ASN A 12 0.87 9.67 -10.36
C ASN A 12 0.61 8.81 -11.61
N ARG A 13 1.42 7.76 -11.83
CA ARG A 13 1.31 6.89 -13.02
C ARG A 13 1.38 5.43 -12.63
N PHE A 14 0.24 4.76 -12.66
CA PHE A 14 0.15 3.31 -12.52
C PHE A 14 0.33 2.66 -13.90
N GLY A 15 1.55 2.22 -14.20
CA GLY A 15 1.84 1.33 -15.31
C GLY A 15 2.17 -0.05 -14.76
N GLY A 16 1.46 -1.09 -15.20
CA GLY A 16 1.74 -2.47 -14.76
C GLY A 16 3.18 -2.91 -15.04
N GLY A 17 3.62 -4.01 -14.41
CA GLY A 17 4.98 -4.52 -14.52
C GLY A 17 5.92 -3.90 -13.47
N GLY A 18 7.09 -3.41 -13.90
CA GLY A 18 8.20 -3.04 -13.00
C GLY A 18 7.92 -1.94 -11.96
N ILE A 19 6.90 -1.09 -12.17
CA ILE A 19 6.47 -0.14 -11.12
C ILE A 19 5.82 -0.89 -9.96
N MET A 20 5.03 -1.92 -10.21
CA MET A 20 4.42 -2.71 -9.14
C MET A 20 5.48 -3.50 -8.36
N ASP A 21 6.51 -4.00 -9.04
CA ASP A 21 7.65 -4.62 -8.37
C ASP A 21 8.43 -3.62 -7.52
N LEU A 22 8.60 -2.38 -7.99
CA LEU A 22 9.17 -1.30 -7.19
C LEU A 22 8.30 -1.00 -5.96
N LEU A 23 6.97 -0.91 -6.13
CA LEU A 23 6.02 -0.72 -5.04
C LEU A 23 5.99 -1.90 -4.06
N ALA A 24 6.41 -3.10 -4.47
CA ALA A 24 6.56 -4.22 -3.55
C ALA A 24 7.85 -4.11 -2.71
N VAL A 25 8.91 -3.50 -3.25
CA VAL A 25 10.20 -3.35 -2.56
C VAL A 25 10.22 -2.13 -1.63
N LEU A 26 9.61 -1.01 -2.04
CA LEU A 26 9.69 0.25 -1.30
C LEU A 26 9.13 0.19 0.13
N PRO A 27 7.91 -0.35 0.39
CA PRO A 27 7.37 -0.46 1.73
C PRO A 27 8.29 -1.24 2.66
N ARG A 28 8.91 -2.31 2.14
CA ARG A 28 9.88 -3.12 2.91
C ARG A 28 11.16 -2.37 3.24
N ARG A 29 11.67 -1.54 2.33
CA ARG A 29 12.93 -0.80 2.52
C ARG A 29 12.76 0.44 3.40
N LEU A 30 11.59 1.02 3.39
CA LEU A 30 11.28 2.27 4.07
C LEU A 30 10.51 2.07 5.38
N ASP A 31 10.19 0.82 5.72
CA ASP A 31 9.30 0.49 6.85
C ASP A 31 7.98 1.27 6.75
N ALA A 32 7.38 1.21 5.56
CA ALA A 32 6.23 2.02 5.17
C ALA A 32 5.04 1.15 4.74
N VAL A 33 3.89 1.79 4.58
CA VAL A 33 2.62 1.17 4.17
C VAL A 33 2.20 1.80 2.85
N LEU A 34 1.67 0.98 1.93
CA LEU A 34 1.14 1.48 0.66
C LEU A 34 -0.36 1.74 0.80
N VAL A 35 -0.76 3.01 0.73
CA VAL A 35 -2.17 3.40 0.75
C VAL A 35 -2.61 3.71 -0.68
N VAL A 36 -3.60 2.97 -1.18
CA VAL A 36 -4.21 3.25 -2.49
C VAL A 36 -5.44 4.14 -2.27
N PRO A 37 -5.46 5.39 -2.76
CA PRO A 37 -6.64 6.25 -2.62
C PRO A 37 -7.85 5.60 -3.30
N GLY A 38 -8.95 5.42 -2.58
CA GLY A 38 -10.12 4.72 -3.13
C GLY A 38 -10.02 3.19 -3.09
N GLY A 39 -8.91 2.64 -2.61
CA GLY A 39 -8.63 1.21 -2.58
C GLY A 39 -8.02 0.75 -1.25
N PRO A 40 -7.34 -0.40 -1.23
CA PRO A 40 -6.93 -1.03 0.01
C PRO A 40 -5.67 -0.38 0.58
N THR A 41 -5.51 -0.53 1.90
CA THR A 41 -4.25 -0.30 2.59
C THR A 41 -3.43 -1.59 2.54
N MET A 42 -2.23 -1.54 1.97
CA MET A 42 -1.39 -2.71 1.76
C MET A 42 -0.20 -2.73 2.72
N ILE A 43 -0.05 -3.84 3.43
CA ILE A 43 1.03 -4.12 4.39
C ILE A 43 1.86 -5.32 3.93
N GLN A 44 3.07 -5.46 4.49
CA GLN A 44 4.01 -6.52 4.10
C GLN A 44 3.85 -7.77 4.96
N ARG A 45 3.45 -7.60 6.22
CA ARG A 45 3.26 -8.66 7.20
C ARG A 45 1.94 -8.45 7.94
N GLU A 46 1.28 -9.54 8.35
CA GLU A 46 0.02 -9.45 9.09
C GLU A 46 0.21 -8.72 10.43
N GLU A 47 1.37 -8.87 11.07
CA GLU A 47 1.75 -8.18 12.31
C GLU A 47 1.79 -6.65 12.18
N ASP A 48 2.03 -6.11 10.97
CA ASP A 48 2.03 -4.67 10.73
C ASP A 48 0.62 -4.07 10.84
N ARG A 49 -0.42 -4.91 10.81
CA ARG A 49 -1.82 -4.49 10.89
C ARG A 49 -2.12 -3.78 12.20
N ASP A 50 -1.60 -4.27 13.32
CA ASP A 50 -1.87 -3.68 14.63
C ASP A 50 -1.14 -2.35 14.85
N LEU A 51 -0.09 -2.09 14.07
CA LEU A 51 0.67 -0.84 14.06
C LEU A 51 -0.02 0.26 13.25
N LEU A 52 -1.01 -0.10 12.42
CA LEU A 52 -1.74 0.87 11.62
C LEU A 52 -2.61 1.78 12.51
N PRO A 53 -2.59 3.10 12.26
CA PRO A 53 -3.57 4.02 12.80
C PRO A 53 -5.00 3.52 12.55
N ALA A 54 -5.89 3.67 13.53
CA ALA A 54 -7.29 3.21 13.44
C ALA A 54 -7.98 3.72 12.17
N ALA A 55 -7.75 4.98 11.78
CA ALA A 55 -8.29 5.55 10.55
C ALA A 55 -7.95 4.75 9.28
N LEU A 56 -6.74 4.17 9.18
CA LEU A 56 -6.35 3.35 8.04
C LEU A 56 -6.91 1.92 8.11
N ARG A 57 -7.12 1.39 9.32
CA ARG A 57 -7.70 0.05 9.54
C ARG A 57 -9.20 0.00 9.32
N ASP A 58 -9.90 1.05 9.74
CA ASP A 58 -11.37 1.05 9.83
C ASP A 58 -12.02 1.57 8.55
N GLU A 59 -11.33 2.45 7.81
CA GLU A 59 -11.88 3.04 6.58
C GLU A 59 -11.65 2.20 5.33
N TRP A 60 -10.58 1.40 5.28
CA TRP A 60 -10.16 0.69 4.07
C TRP A 60 -9.81 -0.77 4.37
N PRO A 61 -10.07 -1.71 3.44
CA PRO A 61 -9.59 -3.08 3.57
C PRO A 61 -8.07 -3.11 3.72
N VAL A 62 -7.58 -3.78 4.76
CA VAL A 62 -6.15 -4.02 4.95
C VAL A 62 -5.79 -5.36 4.32
N ILE A 63 -4.82 -5.36 3.39
CA ILE A 63 -4.41 -6.54 2.62
C ILE A 63 -2.90 -6.74 2.76
N VAL A 64 -2.48 -7.99 2.95
CA VAL A 64 -1.06 -8.34 2.87
C VAL A 64 -0.67 -8.55 1.41
N ALA A 65 0.26 -7.75 0.90
CA ALA A 65 0.79 -7.87 -0.47
C ALA A 65 2.32 -7.73 -0.45
N ARG A 66 3.01 -8.74 -0.99
CA ARG A 66 4.48 -8.89 -0.92
C ARG A 66 5.16 -8.82 -2.27
N THR A 67 4.40 -8.91 -3.36
CA THR A 67 4.91 -8.89 -4.74
C THR A 67 4.16 -7.87 -5.58
N GLY A 68 4.77 -7.43 -6.68
CA GLY A 68 4.10 -6.51 -7.61
C GLY A 68 2.82 -7.10 -8.20
N ALA A 69 2.80 -8.42 -8.44
CA ALA A 69 1.61 -9.12 -8.92
C ALA A 69 0.47 -9.15 -7.89
N GLU A 70 0.78 -9.30 -6.60
CA GLU A 70 -0.22 -9.22 -5.52
C GLU A 70 -0.77 -7.80 -5.36
N ILE A 71 0.09 -6.79 -5.47
CA ILE A 71 -0.31 -5.38 -5.46
C ILE A 71 -1.24 -5.07 -6.65
N ASP A 72 -0.85 -5.44 -7.87
CA ASP A 72 -1.68 -5.20 -9.07
C ASP A 72 -3.04 -5.91 -8.95
N ARG A 73 -3.05 -7.16 -8.45
CA ARG A 73 -4.30 -7.90 -8.20
C ARG A 73 -5.18 -7.21 -7.17
N ALA A 74 -4.60 -6.76 -6.05
CA ALA A 74 -5.34 -6.09 -4.99
C ALA A 74 -5.95 -4.76 -5.46
N ILE A 75 -5.21 -3.97 -6.26
CA ILE A 75 -5.73 -2.74 -6.87
C ILE A 75 -6.91 -3.04 -7.81
N ARG A 76 -6.81 -4.08 -8.65
CA ARG A 76 -7.86 -4.42 -9.64
C ARG A 76 -9.11 -5.04 -9.02
N ALA A 77 -8.99 -5.63 -7.84
CA ALA A 77 -10.09 -6.27 -7.12
C ALA A 77 -10.90 -5.29 -6.25
N SER A 78 -10.49 -4.02 -6.21
CA SER A 78 -11.05 -2.97 -5.36
C SER A 78 -11.96 -2.03 -6.12
#